data_AF-A0A2A4IYE0-F1
#
_entry.id   AF-A0A2A4IYE0-F1
#
_cell.length_a   1.000
_cell.length_b   1.000
_cell.length_c   1.000
_cell.angle_alpha   90.00
_cell.angle_beta   90.00
_cell.angle_gamma   90.00
#
_symmetry.space_group_name_H-M   'P 1'
#
loop_
_entity.id
_entity.type
_entity.pdbx_description
1 polymer ?
#
loop_
_entity_poly.entity_id
_entity_poly.type
_entity_poly.pdbx_seq_one_letter_code
_entity_poly.pdbx_strand_id
1 'polypeptide(L)'
;MKCKLISTVLLCLVLCDLCESKIFTKCQLTRELLKIKEVQKTYLGTWVCLIEKVSKRDTSLLTVKASGKKLYGLYQIPKEWCRENKRGGLCNISCEALLDDDIRDDTACALKIAEEKGFKYWPQWTTRCKNDNFITNEIYKCPDLNRLTPERSLSSTLYSRSLQLRRKRSLRSPFPKVTGTRSRHIHQ
;
A
#
# COMPACT_ATOMS: atom_id res chain seq x y z
N MET A 1 -18.18 35.95 33.49
CA MET A 1 -18.54 35.65 32.08
C MET A 1 -17.32 35.56 31.14
N LYS A 2 -16.25 36.33 31.37
CA LYS A 2 -15.03 36.33 30.53
C LYS A 2 -14.28 34.99 30.48
N CYS A 3 -14.16 34.26 31.60
CA CYS A 3 -13.48 32.95 31.63
C CYS A 3 -14.21 31.85 30.84
N LYS A 4 -15.55 31.89 30.78
CA LYS A 4 -16.34 30.93 29.98
C LYS A 4 -16.14 31.17 28.49
N LEU A 5 -16.07 32.44 28.07
CA LEU A 5 -15.83 32.85 26.69
C LEU A 5 -14.40 32.51 26.23
N ILE A 6 -13.41 32.76 27.09
CA ILE A 6 -12.00 32.39 26.82
C ILE A 6 -11.86 30.87 26.73
N SER A 7 -12.52 30.11 27.61
CA SER A 7 -12.50 28.64 27.57
C SER A 7 -13.21 28.05 26.34
N THR A 8 -14.28 28.67 25.85
CA THR A 8 -14.97 28.22 24.61
C THR A 8 -14.18 28.58 23.36
N VAL A 9 -13.56 29.76 23.33
CA VAL A 9 -12.68 30.18 22.22
C VAL A 9 -11.43 29.28 22.14
N LEU A 10 -10.78 28.98 23.27
CA LEU A 10 -9.65 28.04 23.32
C LEU A 10 -10.06 26.63 22.88
N LEU A 11 -11.23 26.14 23.31
CA LEU A 11 -11.74 24.83 22.88
C LEU A 11 -12.05 24.81 21.37
N CYS A 12 -12.64 25.88 20.82
CA CYS A 12 -12.86 25.99 19.38
C CYS A 12 -11.56 26.09 18.59
N LEU A 13 -10.56 26.86 19.05
CA LEU A 13 -9.28 26.98 18.37
C LEU A 13 -8.52 25.64 18.32
N VAL A 14 -8.55 24.87 19.42
CA VAL A 14 -7.96 23.51 19.47
C VAL A 14 -8.71 22.53 18.54
N LEU A 15 -10.02 22.72 18.31
CA LEU A 15 -10.79 21.91 17.37
C LEU A 15 -10.60 22.34 15.90
N CYS A 16 -10.29 23.62 15.66
CA CYS A 16 -10.05 24.15 14.31
C CYS A 16 -8.73 23.67 13.69
N ASP A 17 -7.70 23.40 14.51
CA ASP A 17 -6.41 22.86 14.04
C ASP A 17 -6.49 21.41 13.52
N LEU A 18 -7.63 20.73 13.70
CA LEU A 18 -7.85 19.35 13.23
C LEU A 18 -8.39 19.26 11.79
N CYS A 19 -8.64 20.38 11.12
CA CYS A 19 -9.26 20.41 9.80
C CYS A 19 -8.24 20.72 8.68
N GLU A 20 -7.03 20.18 8.77
CA GLU A 20 -6.12 20.14 7.63
C GLU A 20 -6.45 18.91 6.79
N SER A 21 -6.78 19.09 5.51
CA SER A 21 -7.07 17.98 4.62
C SER A 21 -5.78 17.22 4.28
N LYS A 22 -5.79 15.90 4.47
CA LYS A 22 -4.62 15.08 4.20
C LYS A 22 -4.58 14.55 2.78
N ILE A 23 -3.52 14.93 2.07
CA ILE A 23 -3.16 14.31 0.80
C ILE A 23 -1.98 13.36 1.05
N PHE A 24 -2.23 12.05 1.06
CA PHE A 24 -1.18 11.07 1.25
C PHE A 24 -0.20 11.06 0.10
N THR A 25 1.10 10.84 0.34
CA THR A 25 2.02 10.33 -0.71
C THR A 25 1.71 8.87 -1.04
N LYS A 26 2.13 8.37 -2.22
CA LYS A 26 1.96 6.95 -2.58
C LYS A 26 2.49 6.00 -1.49
N CYS A 27 3.67 6.27 -0.95
CA CYS A 27 4.26 5.43 0.10
C CYS A 27 3.57 5.58 1.46
N GLN A 28 3.13 6.78 1.85
CA GLN A 28 2.33 6.92 3.08
C GLN A 28 1.00 6.18 2.97
N LEU A 29 0.29 6.32 1.84
CA LEU A 29 -0.96 5.59 1.61
C LEU A 29 -0.73 4.07 1.67
N THR A 30 0.30 3.60 0.98
CA THR A 30 0.68 2.18 0.98
C THR A 30 0.93 1.68 2.41
N ARG A 31 1.64 2.46 3.24
CA ARG A 31 1.85 2.14 4.66
C ARG A 31 0.56 2.06 5.46
N GLU A 32 -0.33 3.04 5.30
CA GLU A 32 -1.60 3.03 6.05
C GLU A 32 -2.47 1.84 5.65
N LEU A 33 -2.58 1.54 4.35
CA LEU A 33 -3.29 0.36 3.86
C LEU A 33 -2.70 -0.95 4.41
N LEU A 34 -1.37 -1.05 4.54
CA LEU A 34 -0.71 -2.23 5.12
C LEU A 34 -0.99 -2.42 6.62
N LYS A 35 -1.36 -1.36 7.34
CA LYS A 35 -1.77 -1.47 8.75
C LYS A 35 -3.17 -2.06 8.89
N ILE A 36 -3.98 -2.02 7.83
CA ILE A 36 -5.34 -2.57 7.79
C ILE A 36 -5.24 -4.03 7.37
N LYS A 37 -5.57 -4.94 8.30
CA LYS A 37 -5.32 -6.39 8.14
C LYS A 37 -6.12 -7.01 7.01
N GLU A 38 -7.28 -6.43 6.72
CA GLU A 38 -8.24 -6.87 5.71
C GLU A 38 -7.74 -6.59 4.29
N VAL A 39 -6.79 -5.66 4.11
CA VAL A 39 -6.19 -5.36 2.81
C VAL A 39 -5.10 -6.38 2.50
N GLN A 40 -5.40 -7.28 1.56
CA GLN A 40 -4.41 -8.24 1.07
C GLN A 40 -3.29 -7.55 0.29
N LYS A 41 -2.03 -7.88 0.63
CA LYS A 41 -0.83 -7.33 -0.02
C LYS A 41 -0.84 -7.48 -1.54
N THR A 42 -1.38 -8.58 -2.07
CA THR A 42 -1.49 -8.85 -3.52
C THR A 42 -2.31 -7.80 -4.27
N TYR A 43 -3.31 -7.19 -3.61
CA TYR A 43 -4.17 -6.17 -4.20
C TYR A 43 -3.76 -4.74 -3.85
N LEU A 44 -2.64 -4.55 -3.16
CA LEU A 44 -2.23 -3.23 -2.68
C LEU A 44 -2.00 -2.23 -3.82
N GLY A 45 -1.35 -2.66 -4.90
CA GLY A 45 -1.18 -1.83 -6.11
C GLY A 45 -2.51 -1.44 -6.75
N THR A 46 -3.48 -2.37 -6.75
CA THR A 46 -4.84 -2.14 -7.26
C THR A 46 -5.56 -1.05 -6.45
N TRP A 47 -5.48 -1.13 -5.12
CA TRP A 47 -6.07 -0.14 -4.22
C TRP A 47 -5.41 1.23 -4.32
N VAL A 48 -4.08 1.29 -4.33
CA VAL A 48 -3.34 2.55 -4.47
C VAL A 48 -3.63 3.18 -5.84
N CYS A 49 -3.73 2.38 -6.90
CA CYS A 49 -4.11 2.91 -8.22
C CYS A 49 -5.53 3.47 -8.23
N LEU A 50 -6.50 2.72 -7.68
CA LEU A 50 -7.88 3.20 -7.56
C LEU A 50 -7.91 4.58 -6.89
N ILE A 51 -7.34 4.69 -5.68
CA ILE A 51 -7.33 5.91 -4.87
C ILE A 51 -6.65 7.06 -5.63
N GLU A 52 -5.48 6.82 -6.25
CA GLU A 52 -4.78 7.83 -7.05
C GLU A 52 -5.68 8.39 -8.17
N LYS A 53 -6.44 7.52 -8.86
CA LYS A 53 -7.24 7.92 -10.02
C LYS A 53 -8.56 8.57 -9.64
N VAL A 54 -9.16 8.20 -8.49
CA VAL A 54 -10.47 8.72 -8.08
C VAL A 54 -10.35 9.97 -7.21
N SER A 55 -9.32 10.07 -6.36
CA SER A 55 -9.21 11.16 -5.38
C SER A 55 -7.87 11.87 -5.36
N LYS A 56 -6.88 11.40 -6.13
CA LYS A 56 -5.49 11.89 -6.02
C LYS A 56 -4.91 11.76 -4.60
N ARG A 57 -5.40 10.77 -3.84
CA ARG A 57 -4.98 10.47 -2.45
C ARG A 57 -5.42 11.52 -1.41
N ASP A 58 -6.40 12.36 -1.74
CA ASP A 58 -6.99 13.34 -0.83
C ASP A 58 -8.14 12.71 -0.01
N THR A 59 -7.98 12.67 1.31
CA THR A 59 -8.97 12.10 2.25
C THR A 59 -10.24 12.93 2.33
N SER A 60 -10.13 14.24 2.13
CA SER A 60 -11.25 15.18 2.30
C SER A 60 -12.03 15.44 1.02
N LEU A 61 -11.71 14.74 -0.08
CA LEU A 61 -12.26 15.07 -1.39
C LEU A 61 -13.76 14.78 -1.47
N LEU A 62 -14.55 15.85 -1.51
CA LEU A 62 -15.97 15.81 -1.84
C LEU A 62 -16.19 16.21 -3.32
N THR A 63 -16.65 15.26 -4.14
CA THR A 63 -17.02 15.56 -5.53
C THR A 63 -18.54 15.69 -5.65
N VAL A 64 -19.01 16.79 -6.23
CA VAL A 64 -20.41 16.98 -6.62
C VAL A 64 -20.51 16.90 -8.13
N LYS A 65 -21.17 15.85 -8.66
CA LYS A 65 -21.40 15.71 -10.11
C LYS A 65 -22.46 16.70 -10.59
N ALA A 66 -22.50 16.95 -11.90
CA ALA A 66 -23.54 17.76 -12.54
C ALA A 66 -24.97 17.27 -12.24
N SER A 67 -25.16 15.96 -12.01
CA SER A 67 -26.44 15.38 -11.59
C SER A 67 -26.81 15.65 -10.13
N GLY A 68 -25.99 16.35 -9.36
CA GLY A 68 -26.11 16.54 -7.92
C GLY A 68 -25.64 15.34 -7.08
N LYS A 69 -25.24 14.22 -7.71
CA LYS A 69 -24.71 13.06 -6.99
C LYS A 69 -23.36 13.43 -6.32
N LYS A 70 -23.29 13.23 -5.01
CA LYS A 70 -22.08 13.42 -4.20
C LYS A 70 -21.28 12.12 -4.05
N LEU A 71 -19.96 12.24 -4.07
CA LEU A 71 -18.98 11.18 -3.81
C LEU A 71 -17.99 11.65 -2.74
N TYR A 72 -17.65 10.75 -1.81
CA TYR A 72 -16.92 11.08 -0.60
C TYR A 72 -15.58 10.34 -0.54
N GLY A 73 -14.54 11.06 -0.13
CA GLY A 73 -13.33 10.48 0.41
C GLY A 73 -12.38 9.85 -0.58
N LEU A 74 -11.42 9.10 -0.05
CA LEU A 74 -10.35 8.47 -0.81
C LEU A 74 -10.85 7.57 -1.94
N TYR A 75 -11.97 6.89 -1.73
CA TYR A 75 -12.55 5.93 -2.68
C TYR A 75 -13.70 6.51 -3.49
N GLN A 76 -14.05 7.78 -3.28
CA GLN A 76 -15.17 8.47 -3.95
C GLN A 76 -16.47 7.65 -3.86
N ILE A 77 -16.81 7.23 -2.65
CA ILE A 77 -17.97 6.37 -2.33
C ILE A 77 -19.27 7.21 -2.41
N PRO A 78 -20.36 6.73 -3.01
CA PRO A 78 -21.65 7.45 -3.04
C PRO A 78 -22.56 7.17 -1.84
N LYS A 79 -23.58 8.02 -1.66
CA LYS A 79 -24.64 7.95 -0.62
C LYS A 79 -25.46 6.65 -0.54
N GLU A 80 -25.30 5.69 -1.46
CA GLU A 80 -25.94 4.38 -1.30
C GLU A 80 -25.20 3.54 -0.23
N TRP A 81 -23.92 3.84 0.03
CA TRP A 81 -23.08 3.13 1.00
C TRP A 81 -22.95 3.85 2.34
N CYS A 82 -23.19 5.17 2.39
CA CYS A 82 -23.15 5.99 3.61
C CYS A 82 -24.41 6.86 3.73
N ARG A 83 -24.62 7.54 4.85
CA ARG A 83 -25.71 8.52 5.00
C ARG A 83 -25.19 9.85 5.56
N GLU A 84 -25.66 10.98 5.04
CA GLU A 84 -25.26 12.30 5.57
C GLU A 84 -25.90 12.55 6.94
N ASN A 85 -25.16 13.23 7.82
CA ASN A 85 -25.57 13.66 9.17
C ASN A 85 -25.93 12.55 10.17
N LYS A 86 -25.84 11.27 9.79
CA LYS A 86 -26.07 10.11 10.65
C LYS A 86 -25.56 8.83 10.01
N ARG A 87 -25.40 7.77 10.81
CA ARG A 87 -25.05 6.45 10.29
C ARG A 87 -26.16 5.87 9.41
N GLY A 88 -25.78 5.20 8.32
CA GLY A 88 -26.71 4.50 7.43
C GLY A 88 -26.04 4.07 6.13
N GLY A 89 -26.86 3.74 5.13
CA GLY A 89 -26.37 3.15 3.89
C GLY A 89 -25.88 1.72 4.09
N LEU A 90 -25.39 1.10 3.03
CA LEU A 90 -24.95 -0.30 3.05
C LEU A 90 -23.74 -0.56 3.96
N CYS A 91 -22.89 0.44 4.22
CA CYS A 91 -21.76 0.33 5.17
C CYS A 91 -22.15 0.75 6.60
N ASN A 92 -23.36 1.26 6.83
CA ASN A 92 -23.82 1.74 8.14
C ASN A 92 -22.87 2.76 8.79
N ILE A 93 -22.43 3.75 8.01
CA ILE A 93 -21.52 4.86 8.41
C ILE A 93 -22.10 6.21 8.00
N SER A 94 -21.62 7.28 8.63
CA SER A 94 -21.89 8.65 8.18
C SER A 94 -21.02 8.99 6.98
N CYS A 95 -21.52 9.74 5.99
CA CYS A 95 -20.71 10.13 4.83
C CYS A 95 -19.56 11.07 5.22
N GLU A 96 -19.67 11.75 6.35
CA GLU A 96 -18.66 12.64 6.92
C GLU A 96 -17.47 11.86 7.50
N ALA A 97 -17.65 10.60 7.91
CA ALA A 97 -16.55 9.76 8.38
C ALA A 97 -15.58 9.42 7.23
N LEU A 98 -16.11 9.32 6.00
CA LEU A 98 -15.31 9.14 4.79
C LEU A 98 -14.51 10.39 4.37
N LEU A 99 -14.58 11.50 5.11
CA LEU A 99 -13.90 12.75 4.79
C LEU A 99 -12.81 13.11 5.81
N ASP A 100 -12.53 12.22 6.76
CA ASP A 100 -11.48 12.40 7.76
C ASP A 100 -10.18 11.66 7.39
N ASP A 101 -9.14 11.84 8.19
CA ASP A 101 -7.81 11.30 7.92
C ASP A 101 -7.64 9.82 8.29
N ASP A 102 -8.59 9.23 9.02
CA ASP A 102 -8.59 7.85 9.45
C ASP A 102 -9.26 6.96 8.41
N ILE A 103 -8.45 6.41 7.52
CA ILE A 103 -8.93 5.67 6.34
C ILE A 103 -9.52 4.28 6.65
N ARG A 104 -9.70 3.90 7.93
CA ARG A 104 -10.08 2.54 8.32
C ARG A 104 -11.51 2.21 7.92
N ASP A 105 -12.48 3.08 8.20
CA ASP A 105 -13.87 2.86 7.80
C ASP A 105 -14.08 3.09 6.30
N ASP A 106 -13.34 4.02 5.68
CA ASP A 106 -13.25 4.14 4.22
C ASP A 106 -12.86 2.82 3.56
N THR A 107 -11.76 2.24 4.03
CA THR A 107 -11.18 1.01 3.47
C THR A 107 -12.10 -0.16 3.72
N ALA A 108 -12.70 -0.27 4.91
CA ALA A 108 -13.68 -1.31 5.21
C ALA A 108 -14.91 -1.23 4.29
N CYS A 109 -15.42 -0.03 4.05
CA CYS A 109 -16.54 0.18 3.15
C CYS A 109 -16.16 -0.14 1.69
N ALA A 110 -14.99 0.31 1.23
CA ALA A 110 -14.48 0.01 -0.11
C ALA A 110 -14.24 -1.49 -0.33
N LEU A 111 -13.73 -2.22 0.66
CA LEU A 111 -13.58 -3.68 0.62
C LEU A 111 -14.93 -4.37 0.41
N LYS A 112 -15.97 -3.95 1.15
CA LYS A 112 -17.33 -4.46 0.98
C LYS A 112 -17.87 -4.21 -0.43
N ILE A 113 -17.65 -3.01 -0.98
CA ILE A 113 -18.04 -2.68 -2.36
C ILE A 113 -17.32 -3.59 -3.35
N ALA A 114 -16.02 -3.80 -3.18
CA ALA A 114 -15.23 -4.66 -4.06
C ALA A 114 -15.64 -6.13 -3.95
N GLU A 115 -16.02 -6.61 -2.77
CA GLU A 115 -16.57 -7.95 -2.57
C GLU A 115 -17.91 -8.12 -3.30
N GLU A 116 -18.84 -7.17 -3.14
CA GLU A 116 -20.18 -7.27 -3.71
C GLU A 116 -20.25 -6.95 -5.22
N LYS A 117 -19.45 -5.98 -5.69
CA LYS A 117 -19.57 -5.40 -7.04
C LYS A 117 -18.31 -5.57 -7.90
N GLY A 118 -17.18 -5.91 -7.28
CA GLY A 118 -15.87 -5.92 -7.92
C GLY A 118 -15.33 -4.51 -8.18
N PHE A 119 -14.03 -4.42 -8.51
CA PHE A 119 -13.38 -3.14 -8.83
C PHE A 119 -13.98 -2.41 -10.05
N LYS A 120 -14.75 -3.11 -10.90
CA LYS A 120 -15.50 -2.50 -12.03
C LYS A 120 -16.54 -1.47 -11.57
N TYR A 121 -16.92 -1.48 -10.29
CA TYR A 121 -17.78 -0.47 -9.69
C TYR A 121 -17.22 0.95 -9.84
N TRP A 122 -15.88 1.09 -9.89
CA TRP A 122 -15.21 2.36 -10.16
C TRP A 122 -14.81 2.44 -11.64
N PRO A 123 -15.49 3.27 -12.46
CA PRO A 123 -15.18 3.36 -13.89
C PRO A 123 -13.74 3.82 -14.16
N GLN A 124 -13.21 4.72 -13.33
CA GLN A 124 -11.84 5.23 -13.44
C GLN A 124 -10.79 4.15 -13.18
N TRP A 125 -11.07 3.17 -12.33
CA TRP A 125 -10.18 2.02 -12.15
C TRP A 125 -10.19 1.12 -13.39
N THR A 126 -11.37 0.89 -13.97
CA THR A 126 -11.50 0.03 -15.15
C THR A 126 -10.71 0.60 -16.34
N THR A 127 -10.74 1.92 -16.53
CA THR A 127 -10.09 2.58 -17.66
C THR A 127 -8.61 2.90 -17.42
N ARG A 128 -8.15 3.01 -16.17
CA ARG A 128 -6.81 3.54 -15.85
C ARG A 128 -5.95 2.63 -14.96
N CYS A 129 -6.47 1.49 -14.49
CA CYS A 129 -5.75 0.60 -13.57
C CYS A 129 -5.79 -0.88 -13.97
N LYS A 130 -6.90 -1.40 -14.52
CA LYS A 130 -7.13 -2.85 -14.71
C LYS A 130 -6.00 -3.59 -15.46
N ASN A 131 -5.26 -2.91 -16.33
CA ASN A 131 -4.12 -3.45 -17.08
C ASN A 131 -2.87 -2.54 -17.00
N ASP A 132 -2.79 -1.67 -15.99
CA ASP A 132 -1.66 -0.75 -15.80
C ASP A 132 -0.88 -1.12 -14.54
N ASN A 133 0.39 -1.49 -14.74
CA ASN A 133 1.30 -1.86 -13.65
C ASN A 133 2.19 -0.70 -13.19
N PHE A 134 2.08 0.51 -13.76
CA PHE A 134 2.92 1.65 -13.42
C PHE A 134 2.85 1.97 -11.92
N ILE A 135 1.65 2.11 -11.36
CA ILE A 135 1.49 2.41 -9.94
C ILE A 135 1.98 1.25 -9.07
N THR A 136 1.71 0.02 -9.49
CA THR A 136 2.22 -1.18 -8.80
C THR A 136 3.75 -1.19 -8.74
N ASN A 137 4.44 -0.83 -9.82
CA ASN A 137 5.90 -0.75 -9.86
C ASN A 137 6.44 0.38 -8.97
N GLU A 138 5.73 1.50 -8.91
CA GLU A 138 6.11 2.65 -8.06
C GLU A 138 6.00 2.30 -6.57
N ILE A 139 4.96 1.58 -6.13
CA ILE A 139 4.83 1.23 -4.71
C ILE A 139 5.93 0.27 -4.25
N TYR A 140 6.46 -0.61 -5.10
CA TYR A 140 7.59 -1.49 -4.74
C TYR A 140 8.90 -0.73 -4.47
N LYS A 141 8.99 0.55 -4.88
CA LYS A 141 10.12 1.42 -4.54
C LYS A 141 9.99 2.01 -3.13
N CYS A 142 8.83 1.87 -2.48
CA CYS A 142 8.63 2.39 -1.12
C CYS A 142 9.51 1.62 -0.11
N PRO A 143 10.27 2.32 0.76
CA PRO A 143 11.18 1.69 1.72
C PRO A 143 10.51 0.64 2.62
N ASP A 144 9.26 0.88 3.00
CA ASP A 144 8.52 0.06 3.96
C ASP A 144 8.06 -1.29 3.36
N LEU A 145 7.78 -1.33 2.06
CA LEU A 145 7.43 -2.58 1.37
C LEU A 145 8.65 -3.49 1.18
N ASN A 146 9.84 -2.90 0.98
CA ASN A 146 11.08 -3.67 0.88
C ASN A 146 11.42 -4.41 2.19
N ARG A 147 11.08 -3.84 3.36
CA ARG A 147 11.26 -4.51 4.67
C ARG A 147 10.30 -5.68 4.91
N LEU A 148 9.16 -5.73 4.21
CA LEU A 148 8.13 -6.75 4.40
C LEU A 148 8.34 -8.01 3.54
N THR A 149 9.42 -8.09 2.75
CA THR A 149 9.84 -9.32 2.06
C THR A 149 10.70 -10.17 3.01
N PRO A 150 10.22 -11.32 3.52
CA PRO A 150 11.03 -12.19 4.39
C PRO A 150 11.99 -13.08 3.60
N GLU A 151 12.17 -12.90 2.29
CA GLU A 151 12.95 -13.83 1.46
C GLU A 151 14.38 -13.37 1.17
N ARG A 152 14.68 -12.07 1.24
CA ARG A 152 16.01 -11.58 0.83
C ARG A 152 17.08 -11.75 1.91
N SER A 153 16.70 -11.81 3.19
CA SER A 153 17.65 -12.01 4.31
C SER A 153 18.01 -13.49 4.50
N LEU A 154 17.05 -14.41 4.32
CA LEU A 154 17.31 -15.84 4.49
C LEU A 154 18.02 -16.44 3.27
N SER A 155 17.63 -16.07 2.05
CA SER A 155 18.27 -16.53 0.81
C SER A 155 19.72 -16.05 0.70
N SER A 156 20.00 -14.79 1.08
CA SER A 156 21.39 -14.27 1.11
C SER A 156 22.25 -14.97 2.16
N THR A 157 21.72 -15.23 3.36
CA THR A 157 22.45 -15.93 4.42
C THR A 157 22.75 -17.38 4.05
N LEU A 158 21.79 -18.10 3.45
CA LEU A 158 21.98 -19.47 2.97
C LEU A 158 22.95 -19.53 1.78
N TYR A 159 22.85 -18.59 0.84
CA TYR A 159 23.79 -18.46 -0.27
C TYR A 159 25.22 -18.17 0.22
N SER A 160 25.40 -17.19 1.13
CA SER A 160 26.69 -16.88 1.74
C SER A 160 27.28 -18.07 2.51
N ARG A 161 26.45 -18.81 3.28
CA ARG A 161 26.89 -20.05 3.95
C ARG A 161 27.30 -21.12 2.93
N SER A 162 26.55 -21.31 1.85
CA SER A 162 26.88 -22.27 0.79
C SER A 162 28.20 -21.93 0.09
N LEU A 163 28.46 -20.64 -0.18
CA LEU A 163 29.71 -20.14 -0.75
C LEU A 163 30.89 -20.34 0.20
N GLN A 164 30.72 -20.07 1.50
CA GLN A 164 31.75 -20.31 2.51
C GLN A 164 32.09 -21.80 2.64
N LEU A 165 31.08 -22.68 2.57
CA LEU A 165 31.28 -24.14 2.59
C LEU A 165 32.01 -24.61 1.32
N ARG A 166 31.65 -24.11 0.13
CA ARG A 166 32.39 -24.39 -1.11
C ARG A 166 33.85 -23.91 -1.04
N ARG A 167 34.09 -22.71 -0.51
CA ARG A 167 35.45 -22.16 -0.33
C ARG A 167 36.28 -22.99 0.66
N LYS A 168 35.69 -23.46 1.77
CA LYS A 168 36.35 -24.37 2.72
C LYS A 168 36.65 -25.74 2.13
N ARG A 169 35.83 -26.23 1.20
CA ARG A 169 36.06 -27.49 0.46
C ARG A 169 37.21 -27.36 -0.54
N SER A 170 37.29 -26.24 -1.24
CA SER A 170 38.40 -25.92 -2.16
C SER A 170 39.74 -25.71 -1.45
N LEU A 171 39.75 -25.31 -0.19
CA LEU A 171 40.97 -25.20 0.63
C LEU A 171 41.38 -26.52 1.29
N ARG A 172 40.53 -27.55 1.24
CA ARG A 172 40.79 -28.89 1.82
C ARG A 172 41.09 -29.97 0.79
N SER A 173 40.98 -29.68 -0.51
CA SER A 173 41.42 -30.61 -1.54
C SER A 173 42.94 -30.78 -1.49
N PRO A 174 43.47 -31.99 -1.26
CA PRO A 174 44.91 -32.24 -1.33
C PRO A 174 45.42 -31.92 -2.73
N PHE A 175 46.51 -31.17 -2.83
CA PHE A 175 47.22 -30.96 -4.10
C PHE A 175 47.59 -32.32 -4.71
N PRO A 176 47.25 -32.60 -5.99
CA PRO A 176 47.83 -33.75 -6.68
C PRO A 176 49.34 -33.51 -6.82
N LYS A 177 50.14 -34.45 -6.31
CA LYS A 177 51.59 -34.46 -6.55
C LYS A 177 51.82 -34.69 -8.05
N VAL A 178 52.48 -33.74 -8.70
CA VAL A 178 53.00 -33.89 -10.05
C VAL A 178 54.19 -34.86 -10.00
N THR A 179 54.00 -36.09 -10.46
CA THR A 179 55.11 -37.00 -10.75
C THR A 179 55.45 -36.90 -12.23
N GLY A 180 56.59 -36.27 -12.52
CA GLY A 180 57.16 -36.26 -13.86
C GLY A 180 57.69 -37.64 -14.23
N THR A 181 57.43 -38.09 -15.45
CA THR A 181 58.16 -39.20 -16.05
C THR A 181 58.54 -38.87 -17.48
N ARG A 182 59.82 -39.13 -17.76
CA ARG A 182 60.61 -38.75 -18.91
C ARG A 182 60.39 -39.72 -20.08
N SER A 183 60.34 -39.12 -21.28
CA SER A 183 60.39 -39.67 -22.65
C SER A 183 60.99 -41.07 -22.87
N ARG A 184 60.43 -41.81 -23.84
CA ARG A 184 61.21 -42.47 -24.90
C ARG A 184 60.36 -42.78 -26.15
N HIS A 185 60.87 -42.30 -27.28
CA HIS A 185 60.62 -42.78 -28.65
C HIS A 185 60.77 -44.29 -28.78
N ILE A 186 60.09 -44.91 -29.75
CA ILE A 186 60.63 -45.88 -30.72
C ILE A 186 59.71 -45.96 -31.95
N HIS A 187 60.35 -45.95 -33.11
CA HIS A 187 59.85 -46.25 -34.45
C HIS A 187 59.35 -47.70 -34.59
N GLN A 188 58.24 -47.89 -35.30
CA GLN A 188 58.17 -48.71 -36.53
C GLN A 188 56.81 -48.52 -37.19
#